data_AF-A0AA38LIG6-F1
#
_entry.id   AF-A0AA38LIG6-F1
#
_cell.length_a   1.000
_cell.length_b   1.000
_cell.length_c   1.000
_cell.angle_alpha   90.00
_cell.angle_beta   90.00
_cell.angle_gamma   90.00
#
_symmetry.space_group_name_H-M   'P 1'
#
loop_
_entity.id
_entity.type
_entity.pdbx_description
1 polymer ?
#
loop_
_entity_poly.entity_id
_entity_poly.type
_entity_poly.pdbx_seq_one_letter_code
_entity_poly.pdbx_strand_id
1 'polypeptide(L)' 'MSPFQLLYGIDAQIPITLELPALKLAQAVDDECFTNALDKRIMFLSKLEEQRSQVANRIEEHQSK' A
#
# COMPACT_ATOMS: atom_id res chain seq x y z
N MET A 1 16.92 -5.42 -8.42
CA MET A 1 16.72 -4.30 -9.35
C MET A 1 15.59 -4.67 -10.28
N SER A 2 14.46 -3.96 -10.23
CA SER A 2 13.32 -4.24 -11.11
C SER A 2 13.59 -3.71 -12.53
N PRO A 3 12.97 -4.27 -13.59
CA PRO A 3 13.11 -3.72 -14.96
C PRO A 3 12.76 -2.23 -15.05
N PHE A 4 11.80 -1.76 -14.25
CA PHE A 4 11.44 -0.35 -14.17
C PHE A 4 12.59 0.51 -13.63
N GLN A 5 13.24 0.07 -12.56
CA GLN A 5 14.37 0.77 -11.95
C GLN A 5 15.58 0.85 -12.88
N LEU A 6 15.79 -0.16 -13.73
CA LEU A 6 16.82 -0.16 -14.76
C LEU A 6 16.53 0.85 -15.88
N LEU A 7 15.28 1.03 -16.28
CA LEU A 7 14.89 1.98 -17.32
C LEU A 7 14.87 3.43 -16.82
N TYR A 8 14.34 3.67 -15.62
CA TYR A 8 14.00 5.02 -15.17
C TYR A 8 14.88 5.52 -14.01
N GLY A 9 15.79 4.69 -13.48
CA GLY A 9 16.71 5.07 -12.41
C GLY A 9 16.05 5.38 -11.07
N ILE A 10 14.74 5.15 -10.94
CA ILE A 10 13.95 5.39 -9.74
C ILE A 10 13.18 4.12 -9.37
N ASP A 11 12.94 3.93 -8.08
CA ASP A 11 12.00 2.91 -7.63
C ASP A 11 10.60 3.26 -8.15
N ALA A 12 9.90 2.26 -8.68
CA ALA A 12 8.51 2.42 -9.08
C ALA A 12 7.68 2.77 -7.84
N GLN A 13 7.25 4.04 -7.72
CA GLN A 13 6.30 4.43 -6.70
C GLN A 13 4.91 3.99 -7.14
N ILE A 14 4.47 2.83 -6.62
CA ILE A 14 3.12 2.34 -6.84
C ILE A 14 2.17 3.07 -5.88
N PRO A 15 1.05 3.64 -6.36
CA PRO A 15 0.05 4.22 -5.49
C PRO A 15 -0.46 3.21 -4.46
N ILE A 16 -0.65 3.65 -3.21
CA ILE A 16 -1.11 2.81 -2.09
C ILE A 16 -2.43 2.08 -2.42
N THR A 17 -3.32 2.76 -3.15
CA THR A 17 -4.61 2.24 -3.61
C THR A 17 -4.49 1.03 -4.54
N LEU A 18 -3.33 0.83 -5.17
CA LEU A 18 -3.04 -0.29 -6.06
C LEU A 18 -2.12 -1.31 -5.39
N GLU A 19 -1.10 -0.85 -4.66
CA GLU A 19 -0.09 -1.71 -4.04
C GLU A 19 -0.69 -2.56 -2.91
N LEU A 20 -1.46 -1.96 -2.01
CA LEU A 20 -1.96 -2.66 -0.82
C LEU A 20 -2.93 -3.81 -1.17
N PRO A 21 -3.93 -3.66 -2.06
CA PRO A 21 -4.78 -4.77 -2.47
C PRO A 21 -4.02 -5.88 -3.19
N ALA A 22 -3.07 -5.51 -4.06
CA ALA A 22 -2.25 -6.48 -4.78
C ALA A 22 -1.39 -7.34 -3.83
N LEU A 23 -0.77 -6.71 -2.83
CA LEU A 23 0.03 -7.42 -1.83
C LEU A 23 -0.83 -8.35 -0.96
N LYS A 24 -2.02 -7.90 -0.53
CA LYS A 24 -2.96 -8.75 0.24
C LYS A 24 -3.45 -9.95 -0.56
N LEU A 25 -3.72 -9.76 -1.87
CA LEU A 25 -4.10 -10.84 -2.77
C LEU A 25 -2.96 -11.83 -2.96
N ALA A 26 -1.73 -11.34 -3.17
CA ALA A 26 -0.56 -12.20 -3.28
C ALA A 26 -0.33 -13.01 -2.00
N GLN A 27 -0.54 -12.40 -0.83
CA GLN A 27 -0.45 -13.10 0.47
C GLN A 27 -1.48 -14.21 0.59
N ALA A 28 -2.73 -13.95 0.19
CA ALA A 28 -3.80 -14.93 0.23
C ALA A 28 -3.60 -16.12 -0.73
N VAL A 29 -2.75 -15.99 -1.75
CA VAL A 29 -2.50 -17.02 -2.76
C VAL A 29 -1.26 -17.86 -2.42
N ASP A 30 -0.25 -17.25 -1.81
CA ASP A 30 1.02 -17.92 -1.50
C ASP A 30 1.65 -17.34 -0.22
N ASP A 31 1.28 -17.91 0.92
CA ASP A 31 1.80 -17.52 2.24
C ASP A 31 3.30 -17.85 2.39
N GLU A 32 3.83 -18.83 1.65
CA GLU A 32 5.24 -19.25 1.78
C GLU A 32 6.21 -18.27 1.11
N CYS A 33 5.73 -17.45 0.17
CA CYS A 33 6.53 -16.46 -0.55
C CYS A 33 6.67 -15.12 0.22
N PHE A 34 5.94 -14.94 1.34
CA PHE A 34 5.96 -13.70 2.10
C PHE A 34 7.16 -13.61 3.04
N THR A 35 8.06 -12.68 2.73
CA THR A 35 9.19 -12.37 3.60
C THR A 35 8.79 -11.37 4.69
N ASN A 36 9.53 -11.37 5.80
CA ASN A 36 9.40 -10.34 6.86
C ASN A 36 9.44 -8.89 6.34
N ALA A 37 10.03 -8.64 5.15
CA ALA A 37 10.06 -7.33 4.53
C ALA A 37 8.70 -6.96 3.88
N LEU A 38 8.05 -7.93 3.25
CA LEU A 38 6.71 -7.78 2.68
C LEU A 38 5.65 -7.54 3.77
N ASP A 39 5.72 -8.26 4.89
CA ASP A 39 4.80 -8.05 6.01
C ASP A 39 4.92 -6.64 6.60
N LYS A 40 6.16 -6.16 6.79
CA LYS A 40 6.42 -4.79 7.23
C LYS A 40 5.87 -3.77 6.24
N ARG A 41 5.97 -4.05 4.93
CA ARG A 41 5.43 -3.20 3.87
C ARG A 41 3.90 -3.17 3.92
N ILE A 42 3.23 -4.32 4.03
CA ILE A 42 1.78 -4.42 4.16
C ILE A 42 1.29 -3.67 5.41
N MET A 43 1.96 -3.86 6.54
CA MET A 43 1.60 -3.21 7.80
C MET A 43 1.74 -1.68 7.68
N PHE A 44 2.84 -1.21 7.09
CA PHE A 44 3.06 0.21 6.84
C PHE A 44 1.99 0.81 5.93
N LEU A 45 1.71 0.16 4.79
CA LEU A 45 0.70 0.60 3.83
C LEU A 45 -0.70 0.60 4.44
N SER A 46 -1.03 -0.39 5.25
CA SER A 46 -2.32 -0.46 5.96
C SER A 46 -2.50 0.71 6.93
N LYS A 47 -1.45 1.09 7.66
CA LYS A 47 -1.47 2.26 8.56
C LYS A 47 -1.69 3.57 7.79
N LEU A 48 -1.05 3.73 6.62
CA LEU A 48 -1.26 4.90 5.77
C LEU A 48 -2.69 4.96 5.21
N GLU A 49 -3.26 3.82 4.81
CA GLU A 49 -4.63 3.72 4.33
C GLU A 49 -5.65 4.09 5.41
N GLU A 50 -5.41 3.63 6.64
CA GLU A 50 -6.22 3.98 7.81
C GLU A 50 -6.18 5.50 8.06
N GLN A 51 -4.99 6.11 8.04
CA GLN A 51 -4.85 7.55 8.20
C GLN A 51 -5.57 8.32 7.09
N ARG A 52 -5.47 7.87 5.83
CA ARG A 52 -6.20 8.48 4.72
C ARG A 52 -7.72 8.41 4.93
N SER A 53 -8.22 7.27 5.38
CA SER A 53 -9.65 7.07 5.66
C SER A 53 -10.13 7.94 6.82
N GLN A 54 -9.35 8.04 7.90
CA GLN A 54 -9.68 8.92 9.02
C GLN A 54 -9.74 10.40 8.61
N VAL A 55 -8.81 10.84 7.76
CA VAL A 55 -8.83 12.22 7.22
C VAL A 55 -10.05 12.44 6.33
N ALA A 56 -10.37 11.50 5.44
CA ALA A 56 -11.56 11.58 4.60
C ALA A 56 -12.85 11.71 5.44
N ASN A 57 -13.02 10.85 6.45
CA ASN A 57 -14.18 10.89 7.34
C ASN A 57 -14.30 12.23 8.07
N ARG A 58 -13.19 12.80 8.57
CA ARG A 58 -13.19 14.12 9.22
C ARG A 58 -13.61 15.23 8.25
N ILE A 59 -13.19 15.17 7.00
CA ILE A 59 -13.58 16.14 5.98
C ILE A 59 -15.09 16.05 5.73
N GLU A 60 -15.64 14.85 5.60
CA GLU A 60 -17.08 14.63 5.42
C GLU A 60 -17.92 15.13 6.61
N GLU A 61 -17.47 14.88 7.84
CA GLU A 61 -18.08 15.41 9.07
C GLU A 61 -18.07 16.95 9.13
N HIS A 62 -17.02 17.58 8.60
CA HIS A 62 -16.90 19.04 8.52
C HIS A 62 -17.75 19.65 7.40
N GLN A 63 -17.99 18.93 6.31
CA GLN A 63 -18.84 19.38 5.19
C GLN A 63 -20.34 19.20 5.46
N SER A 64 -20.70 18.34 6.41
CA SER A 64 -22.09 18.05 6.78
C SER A 64 -22.64 18.95 7.91
N LYS A 65 -21.85 19.93 8.38
CA LYS A 65 -22.20 20.93 9.40
C LYS A 65 -22.42 22.30 8.77
#